data_AF-A0AAP7N9F8-F1
#
_entry.id   AF-A0AAP7N9F8-F1
#
_cell.length_a   1.000
_cell.length_b   1.000
_cell.length_c   1.000
_cell.angle_alpha   90.00
_cell.angle_beta   90.00
_cell.angle_gamma   90.00
#
_symmetry.space_group_name_H-M   'P 1'
#
loop_
_entity.id
_entity.type
_entity.pdbx_description
1 polymer ?
#
loop_
_entity_poly.entity_id
_entity_poly.type
_entity_poly.pdbx_seq_one_letter_code
_entity_poly.pdbx_strand_id
1 'polypeptide(L)' 'MTPKTIRMIRLAYGMTQNEFADRLGCSRQLVTMIERGERRLSRKMRARLEYVFNLDANKIETIQRLRGMFEGGEFT' A
#
# COMPACT_ATOMS: atom_id res chain seq x y z
N MET A 1 -7.40 3.56 -2.82
CA MET A 1 -6.11 2.89 -2.58
C MET A 1 -6.19 1.52 -3.23
N THR A 2 -5.38 1.33 -4.27
CA THR A 2 -5.35 0.11 -5.07
C THR A 2 -4.35 -0.90 -4.47
N PRO A 3 -4.38 -2.19 -4.88
CA PRO A 3 -3.38 -3.17 -4.50
C PRO A 3 -1.94 -2.69 -4.73
N LYS A 4 -1.67 -2.08 -5.89
CA LYS A 4 -0.38 -1.49 -6.24
C LYS A 4 0.05 -0.39 -5.25
N THR A 5 -0.85 0.52 -4.89
CA THR A 5 -0.54 1.59 -3.92
C THR A 5 -0.15 1.01 -2.55
N ILE A 6 -0.83 -0.05 -2.11
CA ILE A 6 -0.54 -0.70 -0.81
C ILE A 6 0.85 -1.33 -0.85
N ARG A 7 1.18 -2.04 -1.94
CA ARG A 7 2.51 -2.61 -2.15
C ARG A 7 3.60 -1.52 -2.19
N MET A 8 3.36 -0.39 -2.85
CA MET A 8 4.30 0.73 -2.90
C MET A 8 4.57 1.30 -1.52
N ILE A 9 3.53 1.50 -0.70
CA ILE A 9 3.69 1.96 0.69
C ILE A 9 4.60 0.99 1.44
N ARG A 10 4.32 -0.32 1.38
CA ARG A 10 5.17 -1.32 2.04
C ARG A 10 6.64 -1.22 1.60
N LEU A 11 6.88 -1.17 0.28
CA LEU A 11 8.23 -1.12 -0.28
C LEU A 11 8.95 0.19 0.05
N ALA A 12 8.26 1.32 0.08
CA ALA A 12 8.84 2.62 0.44
C ALA A 12 9.37 2.65 1.88
N TYR A 13 8.77 1.85 2.77
CA TYR A 13 9.24 1.67 4.15
C TYR A 13 10.23 0.50 4.31
N GLY A 14 10.68 -0.14 3.22
CA GLY A 14 11.65 -1.22 3.25
C GLY A 14 11.16 -2.52 3.90
N MET A 15 9.83 -2.72 3.99
CA MET A 15 9.25 -3.83 4.75
C MET A 15 8.97 -5.07 3.89
N THR A 16 9.21 -6.24 4.45
CA THR A 16 8.65 -7.51 4.00
C THR A 16 7.13 -7.56 4.21
N GLN A 17 6.45 -8.53 3.57
CA GLN A 17 5.01 -8.72 3.80
C GLN A 17 4.69 -9.12 5.25
N ASN A 18 5.62 -9.78 5.95
CA ASN A 18 5.48 -10.13 7.36
C ASN A 18 5.50 -8.89 8.24
N GLU A 19 6.56 -8.09 8.16
CA GLU A 19 6.71 -6.89 8.99
C GLU A 19 5.57 -5.89 8.75
N PHE A 20 5.11 -5.79 7.50
CA PHE A 20 3.97 -4.95 7.16
C PHE A 20 2.67 -5.48 7.79
N ALA A 21 2.47 -6.80 7.79
CA ALA A 21 1.31 -7.42 8.41
C ALA A 21 1.33 -7.25 9.93
N ASP A 22 2.49 -7.46 10.56
CA ASP A 22 2.71 -7.28 12.00
C ASP A 22 2.41 -5.84 12.42
N ARG A 23 2.93 -4.88 11.66
CA ARG A 23 2.71 -3.44 11.89
C ARG A 23 1.24 -3.03 11.72
N LEU A 24 0.50 -3.68 10.83
CA LEU A 24 -0.94 -3.47 10.64
C LEU A 24 -1.80 -4.25 11.64
N GLY A 25 -1.24 -5.25 12.34
CA GLY A 25 -1.99 -6.15 13.23
C GLY A 25 -2.87 -7.12 12.46
N CYS A 26 -2.34 -7.73 11.39
CA CYS A 26 -3.07 -8.69 10.56
C CYS A 26 -2.16 -9.83 10.08
N SER A 27 -2.72 -10.82 9.37
CA SER A 27 -1.92 -11.93 8.85
C SER A 27 -1.16 -11.56 7.57
N ARG A 28 0.04 -12.14 7.39
CA ARG A 28 0.80 -12.06 6.13
C ARG A 28 -0.04 -12.44 4.92
N GLN A 29 -0.82 -13.51 5.02
CA GLN A 29 -1.68 -13.99 3.93
C GLN A 29 -2.72 -12.94 3.52
N LEU A 30 -3.25 -12.16 4.46
CA LEU A 30 -4.14 -11.05 4.16
C LEU A 30 -3.43 -9.98 3.31
N VAL A 31 -2.21 -9.60 3.70
CA VAL A 31 -1.38 -8.66 2.92
C VAL A 31 -1.14 -9.21 1.51
N THR A 32 -0.76 -10.48 1.37
CA THR A 32 -0.54 -11.11 0.07
C THR A 32 -1.78 -11.04 -0.83
N MET A 33 -2.97 -11.43 -0.34
CA MET A 33 -4.22 -11.37 -1.11
C MET A 33 -4.59 -9.93 -1.50
N ILE A 34 -4.34 -8.97 -0.61
CA ILE A 34 -4.61 -7.55 -0.88
C ILE A 34 -3.68 -7.03 -1.98
N GLU A 35 -2.38 -7.30 -1.91
CA GLU A 35 -1.39 -6.82 -2.89
C GLU A 35 -1.58 -7.46 -4.27
N ARG A 36 -2.11 -8.69 -4.32
CA ARG A 36 -2.49 -9.38 -5.56
C ARG A 36 -3.83 -8.94 -6.14
N GLY A 37 -4.63 -8.17 -5.37
CA GLY A 37 -5.97 -7.75 -5.77
C GLY A 37 -7.06 -8.82 -5.59
N GLU A 38 -6.72 -9.95 -4.98
CA GLU A 38 -7.64 -11.05 -4.68
C GLU A 38 -8.59 -10.70 -3.53
N ARG A 39 -8.17 -9.77 -2.66
CA ARG A 39 -9.02 -9.26 -1.58
C ARG A 39 -9.03 -7.75 -1.55
N ARG A 40 -10.23 -7.17 -1.52
CA ARG A 40 -10.42 -5.72 -1.35
C ARG A 40 -10.03 -5.30 0.07
N LEU A 41 -9.28 -4.20 0.16
CA LEU A 41 -8.94 -3.58 1.45
C LEU A 41 -10.22 -3.05 2.12
N SER A 42 -10.50 -3.51 3.34
CA SER A 42 -11.65 -3.05 4.11
C SER A 42 -11.47 -1.60 4.58
N ARG A 43 -12.57 -0.89 4.86
CA ARG A 43 -12.53 0.49 5.40
C ARG A 43 -11.75 0.57 6.72
N LYS A 44 -11.94 -0.42 7.61
CA LYS A 44 -11.21 -0.51 8.88
C LYS A 44 -9.70 -0.66 8.66
N MET A 45 -9.30 -1.56 7.76
CA MET A 45 -7.88 -1.80 7.48
C MET A 45 -7.22 -0.59 6.79
N ARG A 46 -7.97 0.09 5.92
CA ARG A 46 -7.54 1.36 5.33
C ARG A 46 -7.26 2.40 6.40
N ALA A 47 -8.21 2.66 7.30
CA ALA A 47 -8.03 3.64 8.37
C ALA A 47 -6.84 3.29 9.26
N ARG A 48 -6.64 2.00 9.56
CA ARG A 48 -5.48 1.49 10.29
C ARG A 48 -4.17 1.79 9.56
N LEU A 49 -4.11 1.52 8.26
CA LEU A 49 -2.94 1.78 7.42
C LEU A 49 -2.63 3.29 7.37
N GLU A 50 -3.63 4.12 7.12
CA GLU A 50 -3.51 5.58 7.08
C GLU A 50 -2.96 6.11 8.42
N TYR A 51 -3.46 5.61 9.54
CA TYR A 51 -2.98 5.96 10.88
C TYR A 51 -1.54 5.49 11.16
N VAL A 52 -1.24 4.21 10.95
CA VAL A 52 0.06 3.59 11.30
C VAL A 52 1.23 4.17 10.50
N PHE A 53 0.97 4.56 9.26
CA PHE A 53 1.98 5.11 8.35
C PHE A 53 1.88 6.63 8.21
N ASN A 54 1.05 7.28 9.05
CA ASN A 54 0.83 8.73 9.04
C ASN A 54 0.58 9.27 7.62
N LEU A 55 -0.30 8.61 6.87
CA LEU A 55 -0.65 8.95 5.51
C LEU A 55 -1.87 9.86 5.50
N ASP A 56 -1.63 11.14 5.25
CA ASP A 56 -2.68 12.11 4.94
C ASP A 56 -3.05 12.05 3.44
N ALA A 57 -4.08 12.83 3.08
CA ALA A 57 -4.55 12.90 1.70
C ALA A 57 -3.44 13.34 0.72
N ASN A 58 -2.56 14.26 1.13
CA ASN A 58 -1.49 14.79 0.29
C ASN A 58 -0.43 13.72 -0.01
N LYS A 59 -0.02 12.94 1.01
CA LYS A 59 0.92 11.82 0.83
C LYS A 59 0.33 10.73 -0.04
N ILE A 60 -0.96 10.41 0.15
CA ILE A 60 -1.66 9.41 -0.67
C ILE A 60 -1.74 9.87 -2.13
N GLU A 61 -2.06 11.14 -2.37
CA GLU A 61 -2.10 11.73 -3.71
C GLU A 61 -0.71 11.71 -4.36
N THR A 62 0.33 12.09 -3.62
CA THR A 62 1.71 12.07 -4.10
C THR A 62 2.13 10.67 -4.56
N ILE A 63 1.82 9.64 -3.76
CA ILE A 63 2.10 8.24 -4.14
C ILE A 63 1.34 7.83 -5.41
N GLN A 64 0.09 8.29 -5.56
CA GLN A 64 -0.71 7.98 -6.75
C GLN A 64 -0.20 8.71 -8.01
N ARG A 65 0.22 9.97 -7.89
CA ARG A 65 0.82 10.74 -8.99
C ARG A 65 2.14 10.13 -9.44
N LEU A 66 3.04 9.82 -8.50
CA LEU A 66 4.31 9.16 -8.80
C LEU A 66 4.07 7.85 -9.56
N ARG A 67 3.07 7.05 -9.14
CA ARG A 67 2.68 5.84 -9.87
C ARG A 67 2.28 6.13 -11.32
N GLY A 68 1.46 7.16 -11.55
CA GLY A 68 1.07 7.57 -12.91
C GLY A 68 2.26 7.99 -13.78
N MET A 69 3.29 8.61 -13.20
CA MET A 69 4.52 8.97 -13.92
C MET A 69 5.36 7.75 -14.32
N PHE A 70 5.48 6.74 -13.46
CA PHE A 70 6.21 5.50 -13.79
C PHE A 70 5.43 4.52 -14.67
N GLU A 71 4.10 4.58 -14.66
CA GLU A 71 3.25 3.76 -15.54
C GLU A 71 3.08 4.38 -16.94
N GLY A 72 3.27 5.70 -17.07
CA GLY A 72 3.18 6.45 -18.34
C GLY A 72 4.52 6.82 -18.97
N GLY A 73 5.64 6.61 -18.28
CA GLY A 73 6.98 6.71 -18.85
C GLY A 73 7.40 5.38 -19.42
N GLU A 74 7.33 5.23 -20.74
CA GLU A 74 8.19 4.28 -21.44
C GLU A 74 9.63 4.61 -21.03
N PHE A 75 10.32 3.64 -20.43
CA PHE A 75 11.77 3.71 -20.33
C PHE A 75 12.30 3.55 -21.76
N THR A 76 12.51 4.68 -22.45
CA THR A 76 13.39 4.75 -23.63
C THR A 76 14.84 4.55 -23.20
#